data_AF-A0A2S8SPF7-F1
#
_entry.id   AF-A0A2S8SPF7-F1
#
_cell.length_a   1.000
_cell.length_b   1.000
_cell.length_c   1.000
_cell.angle_alpha   90.00
_cell.angle_beta   90.00
_cell.angle_gamma   90.00
#
_symmetry.space_group_name_H-M   'P 1'
#
loop_
_entity.id
_entity.type
_entity.pdbx_description
1 polymer ?
#
loop_
_entity_poly.entity_id
_entity_poly.type
_entity_poly.pdbx_seq_one_letter_code
_entity_poly.pdbx_strand_id
1 'polypeptide(L)'
;MTANALIQIALFCGVLLLTVKPLGAYMAHVFTGEKTFLSPVMRPLERGLYKLFDVDADKDDQHWTHYAFSLLAFSIAGLLLTYVLLRFQGSLPWNPQGFGAKQMPADLAFNTAASFTTNTNWQSYAPDYTLSYFSNMVSLAIHNWMSAAAGMAVAIALVRGLAHKNANGIGNFWVDATRSVLYVLLPISFIGALILVQQGVPQNFNAYTAVTTVEGAKQTLGQGPVASQEVIKMLGTNGGGFFNANSAHPYENPTPLTNLLEMFLIFVIPAALTYTFGKMVGNTKQGWALLGAMFALFAVGVVVCTHFEQAGNPMVHALGIPGGNMEGKETRFGIPASTLFATVTTDASCGAVNSMHDSYTPLGGLVPLLNILSGEVIFGGVGSGLYGMLMFAILAVFIAGLMVGRTPEYLGKKIEGYEVKMAMLAVLVLAASILGWTAIGANLNLPTEPKAAYASLNQFPGTAYGSKTDTLYGPTYGNINNSGPHGLSEILYAFTSATGNNGSAFAGITANTPFYNTALGLAMLVGRFLMIIPLLAIAGSLARKKFNPPSSGTFPTDTGTFVAVLCGVIVIVGALTYFPALALGPIVEHLLMNAAKTF
;
A
#
# COMPACT_ATOMS: atom_id res chain seq x y z
N MET A 1 1.40 -27.98 -2.50
CA MET A 1 0.62 -27.03 -3.31
C MET A 1 -0.02 -27.76 -4.47
N THR A 2 -1.22 -27.37 -4.89
CA THR A 2 -1.90 -27.93 -6.07
C THR A 2 -1.27 -27.46 -7.39
N ALA A 3 -1.40 -28.25 -8.46
CA ALA A 3 -0.94 -27.84 -9.80
C ALA A 3 -1.63 -26.55 -10.30
N ASN A 4 -2.92 -26.39 -10.00
CA ASN A 4 -3.68 -25.17 -10.31
C ASN A 4 -3.01 -23.92 -9.69
N ALA A 5 -2.58 -23.98 -8.42
CA ALA A 5 -1.92 -22.85 -7.78
C ALA A 5 -0.60 -22.48 -8.46
N LEU A 6 0.22 -23.46 -8.81
CA LEU A 6 1.49 -23.23 -9.50
C LEU A 6 1.27 -22.59 -10.88
N ILE A 7 0.25 -23.04 -11.63
CA ILE A 7 -0.09 -22.49 -12.94
C ILE A 7 -0.54 -21.03 -12.83
N GLN A 8 -1.41 -20.69 -11.86
CA GLN A 8 -1.89 -19.32 -11.67
C GLN A 8 -0.76 -18.37 -11.28
N ILE A 9 0.11 -18.78 -10.35
CA ILE A 9 1.29 -17.99 -9.95
C ILE A 9 2.22 -17.81 -11.15
N ALA A 10 2.52 -18.87 -11.90
CA ALA A 10 3.41 -18.79 -13.07
C ALA A 10 2.83 -17.90 -14.17
N LEU A 11 1.52 -17.98 -14.43
CA LEU A 11 0.83 -17.14 -15.39
C LEU A 11 0.92 -15.66 -15.01
N PHE A 12 0.59 -15.34 -13.75
CA PHE A 12 0.70 -13.97 -13.23
C PHE A 12 2.12 -13.42 -13.35
N CYS A 13 3.12 -14.16 -12.86
CA CYS A 13 4.53 -13.75 -12.95
C CYS A 13 4.98 -13.59 -14.41
N GLY A 14 4.57 -14.48 -15.31
CA GLY A 14 4.91 -14.42 -16.73
C GLY A 14 4.35 -13.16 -17.39
N VAL A 15 3.06 -12.87 -17.19
CA VAL A 15 2.42 -11.65 -17.72
C VAL A 15 3.11 -10.39 -17.19
N LEU A 16 3.38 -10.34 -15.88
CA LEU A 16 4.07 -9.21 -15.26
C LEU A 16 5.47 -9.00 -15.86
N LEU A 17 6.31 -10.03 -15.88
CA LEU A 17 7.69 -9.96 -16.36
C LEU A 17 7.81 -9.50 -17.82
N LEU A 18 6.85 -9.89 -18.67
CA LEU A 18 6.80 -9.45 -20.07
C LEU A 18 6.57 -7.94 -20.21
N THR A 19 5.94 -7.29 -19.22
CA THR A 19 5.61 -5.85 -19.26
C THR A 19 6.63 -4.93 -18.60
N VAL A 20 7.50 -5.48 -17.72
CA VAL A 20 8.52 -4.73 -16.97
C VAL A 20 9.41 -3.88 -17.89
N LYS A 21 10.02 -4.50 -18.90
CA LYS A 21 10.94 -3.82 -19.82
C LYS A 21 10.22 -2.76 -20.67
N PRO A 22 9.13 -3.05 -21.40
CA PRO A 22 8.48 -2.05 -22.24
C PRO A 22 7.93 -0.87 -21.43
N LEU A 23 7.23 -1.12 -20.32
CA LEU A 23 6.69 -0.05 -19.49
C LEU A 23 7.81 0.74 -18.79
N GLY A 24 8.82 0.06 -18.25
CA GLY A 24 9.95 0.74 -17.58
C GLY A 24 10.79 1.58 -18.55
N ALA A 25 10.99 1.08 -19.77
CA ALA A 25 11.66 1.85 -20.82
C ALA A 25 10.85 3.11 -21.22
N TYR A 26 9.53 2.98 -21.31
CA TYR A 26 8.61 4.09 -21.57
C TYR A 26 8.63 5.12 -20.43
N MET A 27 8.51 4.69 -19.18
CA MET A 27 8.53 5.58 -18.01
C MET A 27 9.87 6.32 -17.90
N ALA A 28 11.00 5.66 -18.19
CA ALA A 28 12.29 6.35 -18.26
C ALA A 28 12.27 7.52 -19.26
N HIS A 29 11.70 7.32 -20.46
CA HIS A 29 11.56 8.40 -21.45
C HIS A 29 10.63 9.53 -20.98
N VAL A 30 9.54 9.19 -20.29
CA VAL A 30 8.63 10.18 -19.69
C VAL A 30 9.38 11.05 -18.67
N PHE A 31 10.09 10.44 -17.72
CA PHE A 31 10.75 11.17 -16.64
C PHE A 31 12.06 11.86 -17.05
N THR A 32 12.64 11.52 -18.20
CA THR A 32 13.75 12.27 -18.83
C THR A 32 13.25 13.36 -19.80
N GLY A 33 11.95 13.50 -20.03
CA GLY A 33 11.38 14.52 -20.91
C GLY A 33 11.51 14.21 -22.41
N GLU A 34 11.84 12.99 -22.77
CA GLU A 34 11.95 12.53 -24.15
C GLU A 34 10.56 12.45 -24.84
N LYS A 35 10.55 12.38 -26.18
CA LYS A 35 9.30 12.24 -26.93
C LYS A 35 8.81 10.79 -26.85
N THR A 36 7.54 10.64 -26.49
CA THR A 36 6.82 9.37 -26.42
C THR A 36 5.68 9.34 -27.43
N PHE A 37 5.06 8.18 -27.64
CA PHE A 37 3.89 8.07 -28.53
C PHE A 37 2.68 8.88 -28.04
N LEU A 38 2.55 9.14 -26.74
CA LEU A 38 1.51 10.02 -26.16
C LEU A 38 1.85 11.51 -26.24
N SER A 39 3.10 11.86 -26.55
CA SER A 39 3.56 13.26 -26.58
C SER A 39 2.73 14.19 -27.48
N PRO A 40 2.23 13.78 -28.67
CA PRO A 40 1.41 14.67 -29.50
C PRO A 40 0.14 15.17 -28.80
N VAL A 41 -0.45 14.35 -27.93
CA VAL A 41 -1.69 14.68 -27.21
C VAL A 41 -1.40 15.24 -25.82
N MET A 42 -0.44 14.64 -25.09
CA MET A 42 -0.18 14.99 -23.69
C MET A 42 0.74 16.20 -23.51
N ARG A 43 1.68 16.48 -24.43
CA ARG A 43 2.58 17.65 -24.27
C ARG A 43 1.86 18.99 -24.33
N PRO A 44 0.87 19.22 -25.22
CA PRO A 44 0.09 20.45 -25.18
C PRO A 44 -0.65 20.65 -23.85
N LEU A 45 -1.23 19.58 -23.31
CA LEU A 45 -1.91 19.60 -22.01
C LEU A 45 -0.91 19.88 -20.87
N GLU A 46 0.21 19.16 -20.86
CA GLU A 46 1.31 19.35 -19.91
C GLU A 46 1.80 20.80 -19.89
N ARG A 47 2.12 21.38 -21.06
CA ARG A 47 2.56 22.77 -21.17
C ARG A 47 1.48 23.78 -20.79
N GLY A 48 0.21 23.47 -21.08
CA GLY A 48 -0.93 24.28 -20.66
C GLY A 48 -1.04 24.36 -19.14
N LEU A 49 -0.91 23.22 -18.46
CA LEU A 49 -0.90 23.15 -16.99
C LEU A 49 0.29 23.89 -16.40
N TYR A 50 1.48 23.68 -16.94
CA TYR A 50 2.68 24.40 -16.51
C TYR A 50 2.53 25.91 -16.65
N LYS A 51 1.96 26.39 -17.76
CA LYS A 51 1.68 27.81 -17.95
C LYS A 51 0.60 28.34 -17.00
N LEU A 52 -0.41 27.54 -16.67
CA LEU A 52 -1.50 27.94 -15.77
C LEU A 52 -1.02 28.09 -14.31
N PHE A 53 -0.11 27.22 -13.88
CA PHE A 53 0.39 27.18 -12.51
C PHE A 53 1.82 27.72 -12.34
N ASP A 54 2.34 28.39 -13.37
CA ASP A 54 3.67 29.01 -13.40
C ASP A 54 4.82 28.04 -13.03
N VAL A 55 4.80 26.84 -13.63
CA VAL A 55 5.86 25.81 -13.46
C VAL A 55 6.82 25.90 -14.64
N ASP A 56 8.11 26.23 -14.43
CA ASP A 56 9.12 26.24 -15.49
C ASP A 56 9.87 24.89 -15.52
N ALA A 57 9.34 23.95 -16.31
CA ALA A 57 9.90 22.60 -16.40
C ALA A 57 11.32 22.52 -16.98
N ASP A 58 11.81 23.57 -17.66
CA ASP A 58 13.13 23.59 -18.30
C ASP A 58 14.19 24.26 -17.42
N LYS A 59 13.80 25.11 -16.46
CA LYS A 59 14.74 25.86 -15.59
C LYS A 59 14.69 25.46 -14.11
N ASP A 60 13.58 24.91 -13.63
CA ASP A 60 13.42 24.62 -12.21
C ASP A 60 14.01 23.25 -11.85
N ASP A 61 15.30 23.22 -11.50
CA ASP A 61 15.94 22.08 -10.84
C ASP A 61 15.97 22.31 -9.32
N GLN A 62 15.08 21.65 -8.59
CA GLN A 62 14.87 21.89 -7.17
C GLN A 62 15.95 21.18 -6.33
N HIS A 63 16.56 21.91 -5.39
CA HIS A 63 17.30 21.30 -4.30
C HIS A 63 16.36 20.40 -3.47
N TRP A 64 16.91 19.33 -2.87
CA TRP A 64 16.09 18.32 -2.18
C TRP A 64 15.16 18.90 -1.09
N THR A 65 15.57 19.96 -0.41
CA THR A 65 14.74 20.64 0.61
C THR A 65 13.53 21.33 -0.01
N HIS A 66 13.68 21.97 -1.16
CA HIS A 66 12.59 22.64 -1.86
C HIS A 66 11.64 21.61 -2.51
N TYR A 67 12.19 20.51 -3.01
CA TYR A 67 11.40 19.37 -3.48
C TYR A 67 10.57 18.76 -2.34
N ALA A 68 11.19 18.52 -1.18
CA ALA A 68 10.51 18.02 0.02
C ALA A 68 9.43 18.98 0.52
N PHE A 69 9.72 20.29 0.54
CA PHE A 69 8.72 21.30 0.91
C PHE A 69 7.53 21.30 -0.06
N SER A 70 7.76 21.22 -1.37
CA SER A 70 6.70 21.15 -2.39
C SER A 70 5.79 19.94 -2.15
N LEU A 71 6.37 18.76 -1.89
CA LEU A 71 5.63 17.55 -1.56
C LEU A 71 4.82 17.67 -0.27
N LEU A 72 5.42 18.20 0.80
CA LEU A 72 4.76 18.34 2.09
C LEU A 72 3.63 19.36 2.04
N ALA A 73 3.84 20.50 1.39
CA ALA A 73 2.82 21.53 1.19
C ALA A 73 1.63 20.98 0.38
N PHE A 74 1.91 20.26 -0.71
CA PHE A 74 0.89 19.57 -1.50
C PHE A 74 0.07 18.59 -0.66
N SER A 75 0.75 17.77 0.14
CA SER A 75 0.10 16.74 0.97
C SER A 75 -0.74 17.35 2.09
N ILE A 76 -0.25 18.38 2.78
CA ILE A 76 -1.00 19.08 3.83
C ILE A 76 -2.24 19.76 3.25
N ALA A 77 -2.11 20.43 2.10
CA ALA A 77 -3.25 21.06 1.44
C ALA A 77 -4.32 20.03 1.04
N GLY A 78 -3.89 18.88 0.48
CA GLY A 78 -4.78 17.77 0.12
C GLY A 78 -5.50 17.18 1.34
N LEU A 79 -4.79 16.97 2.45
CA LEU A 79 -5.34 16.47 3.70
C LEU A 79 -6.41 17.41 4.26
N LEU A 80 -6.09 18.70 4.38
CA LEU A 80 -7.01 19.70 4.94
C LEU A 80 -8.25 19.86 4.06
N LEU A 81 -8.08 19.91 2.74
CA LEU A 81 -9.20 19.96 1.79
C LEU A 81 -10.12 18.75 1.96
N THR A 82 -9.54 17.55 2.06
CA THR A 82 -10.29 16.29 2.21
C THR A 82 -11.05 16.26 3.53
N TYR A 83 -10.40 16.64 4.62
CA TYR A 83 -11.05 16.75 5.93
C TYR A 83 -12.27 17.68 5.86
N VAL A 84 -12.13 18.87 5.26
CA VAL A 84 -13.24 19.81 5.09
C VAL A 84 -14.37 19.20 4.25
N LEU A 85 -14.06 18.63 3.08
CA LEU A 85 -15.08 18.04 2.21
C LEU A 85 -15.83 16.88 2.88
N LEU A 86 -15.13 16.02 3.63
CA LEU A 86 -15.74 14.93 4.40
C LEU A 86 -16.68 15.46 5.50
N ARG A 87 -16.28 16.53 6.21
CA ARG A 87 -17.11 17.16 7.25
C ARG A 87 -18.35 17.85 6.68
N PHE A 88 -18.26 18.38 5.45
CA PHE A 88 -19.36 19.07 4.76
C PHE A 88 -20.11 18.19 3.75
N GLN A 89 -19.87 16.88 3.75
CA GLN A 89 -20.45 15.91 2.80
C GLN A 89 -21.96 16.08 2.57
N GLY A 90 -22.73 16.37 3.63
CA GLY A 90 -24.19 16.49 3.53
C GLY A 90 -24.69 17.61 2.63
N SER A 91 -23.86 18.64 2.39
CA SER A 91 -24.20 19.79 1.54
C SER A 91 -23.66 19.68 0.12
N LEU A 92 -22.91 18.62 -0.18
CA LEU A 92 -22.28 18.41 -1.49
C LEU A 92 -23.25 17.70 -2.46
N PRO A 93 -23.10 17.90 -3.78
CA PRO A 93 -23.95 17.25 -4.78
C PRO A 93 -23.70 15.74 -4.84
N TRP A 94 -24.46 15.01 -5.67
CA TRP A 94 -24.33 13.56 -5.87
C TRP A 94 -24.34 12.76 -4.56
N ASN A 95 -25.35 13.03 -3.73
CA ASN A 95 -25.59 12.35 -2.46
C ASN A 95 -27.02 11.77 -2.42
N PRO A 96 -27.34 10.74 -3.24
CA PRO A 96 -28.70 10.20 -3.33
C PRO A 96 -29.25 9.63 -2.01
N GLN A 97 -28.36 9.24 -1.10
CA GLN A 97 -28.65 8.58 0.18
C GLN A 97 -28.73 9.59 1.34
N GLY A 98 -28.37 10.86 1.10
CA GLY A 98 -28.43 11.91 2.12
C GLY A 98 -27.42 11.74 3.25
N PHE A 99 -26.26 11.12 3.01
CA PHE A 99 -25.22 10.98 4.01
C PHE A 99 -24.62 12.33 4.41
N GLY A 100 -24.28 12.53 5.68
CA GLY A 100 -23.79 13.82 6.17
C GLY A 100 -22.84 13.68 7.35
N ALA A 101 -22.77 14.74 8.16
CA ALA A 101 -21.80 14.85 9.26
C ALA A 101 -21.97 13.79 10.36
N LYS A 102 -23.12 13.11 10.44
CA LYS A 102 -23.36 12.01 11.38
C LYS A 102 -22.59 10.75 10.99
N GLN A 103 -22.56 10.43 9.69
CA GLN A 103 -21.80 9.30 9.15
C GLN A 103 -20.30 9.54 9.15
N MET A 104 -19.88 10.81 9.14
CA MET A 104 -18.48 11.21 9.02
C MET A 104 -18.07 12.12 10.19
N PRO A 105 -17.99 11.60 11.44
CA PRO A 105 -17.54 12.38 12.60
C PRO A 105 -16.09 12.86 12.48
N ALA A 106 -15.66 13.75 13.36
CA ALA A 106 -14.39 14.47 13.22
C ALA A 106 -13.15 13.56 13.25
N ASP A 107 -13.13 12.57 14.13
CA ASP A 107 -12.07 11.58 14.26
C ASP A 107 -11.99 10.68 13.01
N LEU A 108 -13.13 10.19 12.51
CA LEU A 108 -13.19 9.39 11.29
C LEU A 108 -12.78 10.21 10.05
N ALA A 109 -13.22 11.46 9.97
CA ALA A 109 -12.84 12.37 8.88
C ALA A 109 -11.34 12.66 8.87
N PHE A 110 -10.73 12.85 10.05
CA PHE A 110 -9.29 13.00 10.18
C PHE A 110 -8.55 11.74 9.76
N ASN A 111 -8.96 10.57 10.29
CA ASN A 111 -8.36 9.29 9.93
C ASN A 111 -8.42 9.06 8.41
N THR A 112 -9.60 9.23 7.82
CA THR A 112 -9.82 9.02 6.38
C THR A 112 -9.03 10.01 5.54
N ALA A 113 -8.96 11.29 5.93
CA ALA A 113 -8.16 12.29 5.23
C ALA A 113 -6.65 11.97 5.29
N ALA A 114 -6.13 11.59 6.47
CA ALA A 114 -4.75 11.17 6.64
C ALA A 114 -4.45 9.90 5.82
N SER A 115 -5.38 8.94 5.86
CA SER A 115 -5.32 7.66 5.17
C SER A 115 -5.15 7.81 3.65
N PHE A 116 -6.00 8.58 3.00
CA PHE A 116 -5.93 8.79 1.56
C PHE A 116 -4.75 9.69 1.17
N THR A 117 -4.43 10.73 1.95
CA THR A 117 -3.25 11.58 1.72
C THR A 117 -1.94 10.78 1.73
N THR A 118 -1.87 9.75 2.58
CA THR A 118 -0.67 8.94 2.78
C THR A 118 -0.58 7.74 1.84
N ASN A 119 -1.51 7.62 0.86
CA ASN A 119 -1.61 6.48 -0.05
C ASN A 119 -1.92 5.15 0.67
N THR A 120 -2.47 5.21 1.88
CA THR A 120 -2.76 4.02 2.70
C THR A 120 -4.18 3.52 2.44
N ASN A 121 -5.13 4.44 2.37
CA ASN A 121 -6.57 4.16 2.26
C ASN A 121 -7.11 3.11 3.25
N TRP A 122 -6.58 3.06 4.46
CA TRP A 122 -7.24 2.48 5.63
C TRP A 122 -8.71 2.92 5.71
N GLN A 123 -9.61 1.97 5.98
CA GLN A 123 -11.05 2.19 6.10
C GLN A 123 -11.55 1.64 7.43
N SER A 124 -11.77 2.52 8.41
CA SER A 124 -12.50 2.22 9.65
C SER A 124 -14.02 2.42 9.48
N TYR A 125 -14.52 2.31 8.26
CA TYR A 125 -15.91 2.58 7.91
C TYR A 125 -16.35 1.72 6.73
N ALA A 126 -17.66 1.48 6.64
CA ALA A 126 -18.28 0.90 5.45
C ALA A 126 -18.62 2.04 4.47
N PRO A 127 -17.92 2.18 3.33
CA PRO A 127 -18.09 3.34 2.45
C PRO A 127 -19.51 3.47 1.91
N ASP A 128 -20.17 2.36 1.62
CA ASP A 128 -21.53 2.29 1.07
C ASP A 128 -22.63 2.71 2.07
N TYR A 129 -22.29 2.90 3.34
CA TYR A 129 -23.18 3.45 4.36
C TYR A 129 -22.71 4.82 4.89
N THR A 130 -21.55 5.30 4.44
CA THR A 130 -20.85 6.42 5.06
C THR A 130 -20.53 7.55 4.09
N LEU A 131 -20.21 7.23 2.83
CA LEU A 131 -19.73 8.17 1.83
C LEU A 131 -20.75 8.46 0.73
N SER A 132 -20.93 9.74 0.43
CA SER A 132 -21.62 10.19 -0.79
C SER A 132 -20.77 9.92 -2.03
N TYR A 133 -21.39 9.90 -3.22
CA TYR A 133 -20.63 9.72 -4.46
C TYR A 133 -19.66 10.87 -4.71
N PHE A 134 -20.02 12.10 -4.33
CA PHE A 134 -19.11 13.25 -4.45
C PHE A 134 -17.91 13.11 -3.53
N SER A 135 -18.12 12.77 -2.25
CA SER A 135 -17.00 12.57 -1.32
C SER A 135 -16.09 11.45 -1.80
N ASN A 136 -16.66 10.35 -2.29
CA ASN A 136 -15.86 9.25 -2.82
C ASN A 136 -15.06 9.67 -4.07
N MET A 137 -15.72 10.28 -5.07
CA MET A 137 -15.08 10.64 -6.34
C MET A 137 -14.11 11.83 -6.23
N VAL A 138 -14.49 12.88 -5.51
CA VAL A 138 -13.77 14.17 -5.51
C VAL A 138 -12.87 14.31 -4.29
N SER A 139 -13.25 13.77 -3.13
CA SER A 139 -12.40 13.88 -1.94
C SER A 139 -11.40 12.72 -1.86
N LEU A 140 -11.86 11.49 -2.08
CA LEU A 140 -11.05 10.30 -1.87
C LEU A 140 -10.34 9.82 -3.14
N ALA A 141 -11.07 9.60 -4.23
CA ALA A 141 -10.49 9.05 -5.44
C ALA A 141 -9.45 9.97 -6.08
N ILE A 142 -9.52 11.30 -5.89
CA ILE A 142 -8.44 12.24 -6.30
C ILE A 142 -7.11 11.89 -5.64
N HIS A 143 -7.11 11.52 -4.35
CA HIS A 143 -5.89 11.07 -3.69
C HIS A 143 -5.33 9.83 -4.37
N ASN A 144 -6.15 8.87 -4.79
CA ASN A 144 -5.65 7.66 -5.47
C ASN A 144 -4.75 7.97 -6.69
N TRP A 145 -4.95 9.13 -7.32
CA TRP A 145 -4.08 9.66 -8.37
C TRP A 145 -2.87 10.42 -7.79
N MET A 146 -3.15 11.36 -6.89
CA MET A 146 -2.19 12.34 -6.41
C MET A 146 -1.16 11.76 -5.45
N SER A 147 -1.55 10.89 -4.52
CA SER A 147 -0.65 10.22 -3.58
C SER A 147 0.26 9.21 -4.30
N ALA A 148 -0.28 8.53 -5.32
CA ALA A 148 0.49 7.65 -6.20
C ALA A 148 1.51 8.45 -7.04
N ALA A 149 1.07 9.56 -7.64
CA ALA A 149 1.96 10.45 -8.38
C ALA A 149 3.07 11.05 -7.50
N ALA A 150 2.76 11.41 -6.24
CA ALA A 150 3.75 11.86 -5.28
C ALA A 150 4.77 10.75 -4.93
N GLY A 151 4.31 9.51 -4.78
CA GLY A 151 5.18 8.35 -4.58
C GLY A 151 6.15 8.13 -5.75
N MET A 152 5.63 8.15 -6.99
CA MET A 152 6.45 8.07 -8.21
C MET A 152 7.47 9.22 -8.27
N ALA A 153 7.05 10.44 -7.95
CA ALA A 153 7.91 11.62 -7.95
C ALA A 153 9.10 11.45 -6.99
N VAL A 154 8.87 11.00 -5.75
CA VAL A 154 9.95 10.73 -4.78
C VAL A 154 10.91 9.64 -5.29
N ALA A 155 10.36 8.55 -5.86
CA ALA A 155 11.19 7.48 -6.40
C ALA A 155 12.10 8.00 -7.52
N ILE A 156 11.55 8.79 -8.45
CA ILE A 156 12.30 9.41 -9.55
C ILE A 156 13.33 10.40 -9.03
N ALA A 157 13.01 11.20 -8.01
CA ALA A 157 13.95 12.12 -7.38
C ALA A 157 15.15 11.36 -6.76
N LEU A 158 14.91 10.22 -6.11
CA LEU A 158 15.98 9.36 -5.59
C LEU A 158 16.80 8.71 -6.71
N VAL A 159 16.17 8.24 -7.78
CA VAL A 159 16.85 7.72 -8.98
C VAL A 159 17.77 8.79 -9.58
N ARG A 160 17.30 10.04 -9.71
CA ARG A 160 18.12 11.17 -10.15
C ARG A 160 19.26 11.45 -9.18
N GLY A 161 19.00 11.38 -7.87
CA GLY A 161 20.01 11.47 -6.82
C GLY A 161 21.16 10.47 -7.01
N LEU A 162 20.86 9.26 -7.50
CA LEU A 162 21.88 8.25 -7.85
C LEU A 162 22.51 8.47 -9.24
N ALA A 163 21.73 8.90 -10.23
CA ALA A 163 22.20 9.06 -11.61
C ALA A 163 23.07 10.32 -11.84
N HIS A 164 22.72 11.45 -11.21
CA HIS A 164 23.39 12.74 -11.41
C HIS A 164 24.85 12.69 -10.93
N LYS A 165 25.73 13.49 -11.55
CA LYS A 165 27.17 13.53 -11.21
C LYS A 165 27.58 14.97 -10.90
N ASN A 166 27.64 15.32 -9.62
CA ASN A 166 27.88 16.69 -9.13
C ASN A 166 26.76 17.69 -9.47
N ALA A 167 25.50 17.30 -9.25
CA ALA A 167 24.34 18.19 -9.40
C ALA A 167 23.86 18.71 -8.05
N ASN A 168 23.25 19.90 -8.04
CA ASN A 168 22.66 20.51 -6.84
C ASN A 168 21.16 20.19 -6.67
N GLY A 169 20.45 19.85 -7.75
CA GLY A 169 19.04 19.49 -7.70
C GLY A 169 18.75 18.04 -8.09
N ILE A 170 17.49 17.66 -7.86
CA ILE A 170 16.93 16.32 -8.09
C ILE A 170 15.67 16.36 -8.97
N GLY A 171 15.52 17.41 -9.78
CA GLY A 171 14.37 17.65 -10.66
C GLY A 171 13.30 18.53 -10.00
N ASN A 172 12.05 18.40 -10.44
CA ASN A 172 10.94 19.24 -9.99
C ASN A 172 9.72 18.38 -9.62
N PHE A 173 9.24 18.51 -8.38
CA PHE A 173 8.10 17.77 -7.86
C PHE A 173 6.85 17.91 -8.72
N TRP A 174 6.52 19.14 -9.15
CA TRP A 174 5.32 19.43 -9.92
C TRP A 174 5.37 18.81 -11.31
N VAL A 175 6.56 18.82 -11.94
CA VAL A 175 6.79 18.18 -13.24
C VAL A 175 6.64 16.66 -13.12
N ASP A 176 7.27 16.06 -12.10
CA ASP A 176 7.23 14.61 -11.90
C ASP A 176 5.82 14.12 -11.57
N ALA A 177 5.11 14.82 -10.69
CA ALA A 177 3.73 14.50 -10.34
C ALA A 177 2.81 14.64 -11.57
N THR A 178 2.91 15.74 -12.32
CA THR A 178 2.11 15.97 -13.53
C THR A 178 2.35 14.88 -14.57
N ARG A 179 3.62 14.52 -14.81
CA ARG A 179 3.97 13.48 -15.78
C ARG A 179 3.49 12.09 -15.35
N SER A 180 3.59 11.78 -14.06
CA SER A 180 3.07 10.53 -13.50
C SER A 180 1.57 10.38 -13.78
N VAL A 181 0.79 11.44 -13.57
CA VAL A 181 -0.65 11.45 -13.84
C VAL A 181 -0.93 11.33 -15.33
N LEU A 182 -0.40 12.24 -16.15
CA LEU A 182 -0.79 12.35 -17.56
C LEU A 182 -0.30 11.20 -18.44
N TYR A 183 0.92 10.73 -18.21
CA TYR A 183 1.57 9.76 -19.10
C TYR A 183 1.53 8.33 -18.60
N VAL A 184 1.29 8.09 -17.31
CA VAL A 184 1.32 6.74 -16.73
C VAL A 184 -0.05 6.36 -16.16
N LEU A 185 -0.51 7.07 -15.13
CA LEU A 185 -1.74 6.70 -14.42
C LEU A 185 -2.98 6.83 -15.29
N LEU A 186 -3.16 7.97 -15.97
CA LEU A 186 -4.36 8.26 -16.75
C LEU A 186 -4.61 7.28 -17.91
N PRO A 187 -3.64 7.04 -18.82
CA PRO A 187 -3.88 6.14 -19.95
C PRO A 187 -4.14 4.70 -19.51
N ILE A 188 -3.40 4.19 -18.52
CA ILE A 188 -3.57 2.83 -18.02
C ILE A 188 -4.91 2.71 -17.28
N SER A 189 -5.25 3.67 -16.43
CA SER A 189 -6.50 3.66 -15.68
C SER A 189 -7.73 3.75 -16.57
N PHE A 190 -7.67 4.56 -17.64
CA PHE A 190 -8.77 4.68 -18.59
C PHE A 190 -9.07 3.35 -19.27
N ILE A 191 -8.03 2.65 -19.77
CA ILE A 191 -8.19 1.35 -20.43
C ILE A 191 -8.68 0.30 -19.43
N GLY A 192 -8.06 0.24 -18.24
CA GLY A 192 -8.46 -0.71 -17.21
C GLY A 192 -9.92 -0.53 -16.81
N ALA A 193 -10.38 0.72 -16.63
CA ALA A 193 -11.74 0.99 -16.17
C ALA A 193 -12.78 0.51 -17.19
N LEU A 194 -12.50 0.66 -18.48
CA LEU A 194 -13.34 0.10 -19.54
C LEU A 194 -13.42 -1.43 -19.50
N ILE A 195 -12.29 -2.10 -19.22
CA ILE A 195 -12.27 -3.57 -19.06
C ILE A 195 -13.10 -3.98 -17.84
N LEU A 196 -12.95 -3.29 -16.71
CA LEU A 196 -13.75 -3.56 -15.51
C LEU A 196 -15.25 -3.36 -15.74
N VAL A 197 -15.65 -2.27 -16.40
CA VAL A 197 -17.05 -2.04 -16.78
C VAL A 197 -17.56 -3.17 -17.68
N GLN A 198 -16.76 -3.58 -18.66
CA GLN A 198 -17.12 -4.68 -19.56
C GLN A 198 -17.27 -6.02 -18.82
N GLN A 199 -16.55 -6.23 -17.72
CA GLN A 199 -16.63 -7.43 -16.87
C GLN A 199 -17.70 -7.34 -15.78
N GLY A 200 -18.41 -6.21 -15.63
CA GLY A 200 -19.57 -6.07 -14.74
C GLY A 200 -19.40 -5.13 -13.55
N VAL A 201 -18.30 -4.37 -13.46
CA VAL A 201 -18.11 -3.33 -12.44
C VAL A 201 -18.99 -2.11 -12.77
N PRO A 202 -19.85 -1.62 -11.86
CA PRO A 202 -20.74 -0.52 -12.15
C PRO A 202 -19.98 0.81 -12.27
N GLN A 203 -20.46 1.67 -13.16
CA GLN A 203 -19.97 3.04 -13.34
C GLN A 203 -21.14 3.96 -13.64
N ASN A 204 -21.86 4.41 -12.60
CA ASN A 204 -23.05 5.25 -12.74
C ASN A 204 -23.24 6.19 -11.53
N PHE A 205 -24.26 7.05 -11.57
CA PHE A 205 -24.65 7.92 -10.45
C PHE A 205 -26.08 7.64 -9.97
N ASN A 206 -26.59 6.44 -10.18
CA ASN A 206 -27.94 6.07 -9.81
C ASN A 206 -28.07 5.98 -8.28
N ALA A 207 -29.25 6.25 -7.74
CA ALA A 207 -29.56 5.92 -6.36
C ALA A 207 -29.49 4.41 -6.13
N TYR A 208 -29.32 3.99 -4.87
CA TYR A 208 -29.30 2.57 -4.53
C TYR A 208 -30.57 1.86 -5.00
N THR A 209 -30.40 0.66 -5.54
CA THR A 209 -31.48 -0.08 -6.16
C THR A 209 -32.14 -0.99 -5.13
N ALA A 210 -33.42 -0.74 -4.85
CA ALA A 210 -34.21 -1.65 -4.02
C ALA A 210 -34.67 -2.86 -4.86
N VAL A 211 -34.35 -4.06 -4.40
CA VAL A 211 -34.71 -5.32 -5.06
C VAL A 211 -35.50 -6.19 -4.09
N THR A 212 -36.52 -6.88 -4.61
CA THR A 212 -37.17 -7.98 -3.89
C THR A 212 -36.57 -9.28 -4.42
N THR A 213 -35.97 -10.07 -3.53
CA THR A 213 -35.31 -11.33 -3.87
C THR A 213 -36.34 -12.37 -4.32
N VAL A 214 -35.85 -13.47 -4.90
CA VAL A 214 -36.71 -14.58 -5.36
C VAL A 214 -37.49 -15.22 -4.20
N GLU A 215 -36.97 -15.14 -2.97
CA GLU A 215 -37.60 -15.60 -1.73
C GLU A 215 -38.53 -14.55 -1.11
N GLY A 216 -38.64 -13.35 -1.71
CA GLY A 216 -39.49 -12.25 -1.24
C GLY A 216 -38.83 -11.29 -0.24
N ALA A 217 -37.57 -11.52 0.14
CA ALA A 217 -36.83 -10.60 1.02
C ALA A 217 -36.54 -9.27 0.31
N LYS A 218 -36.42 -8.18 1.06
CA LYS A 218 -36.02 -6.86 0.53
C LYS A 218 -34.50 -6.71 0.67
N GLN A 219 -33.83 -6.29 -0.39
CA GLN A 219 -32.40 -5.98 -0.39
C GLN A 219 -32.16 -4.63 -1.07
N THR A 220 -31.17 -3.89 -0.58
CA THR A 220 -30.70 -2.66 -1.21
C THR A 220 -29.33 -2.91 -1.84
N LEU A 221 -29.20 -2.64 -3.12
CA LEU A 221 -27.94 -2.79 -3.85
C LEU A 221 -27.25 -1.44 -3.96
N GLY A 222 -26.01 -1.38 -3.47
CA GLY A 222 -25.14 -0.23 -3.63
C GLY A 222 -24.86 0.06 -5.12
N GLN A 223 -24.81 1.33 -5.48
CA GLN A 223 -24.51 1.83 -6.83
C GLN A 223 -23.38 2.86 -6.75
N GLY A 224 -22.87 3.32 -7.88
CA GLY A 224 -21.89 4.42 -7.91
C GLY A 224 -20.83 4.32 -9.02
N PRO A 225 -19.91 5.29 -9.07
CA PRO A 225 -18.81 5.33 -10.04
C PRO A 225 -17.64 4.41 -9.63
N VAL A 226 -17.90 3.11 -9.52
CA VAL A 226 -16.97 2.13 -8.93
C VAL A 226 -15.77 1.86 -9.84
N ALA A 227 -15.98 1.56 -11.12
CA ALA A 227 -14.90 1.14 -12.03
C ALA A 227 -13.76 2.16 -12.16
N SER A 228 -14.08 3.45 -12.19
CA SER A 228 -13.08 4.51 -12.27
C SER A 228 -12.17 4.56 -11.03
N GLN A 229 -12.73 4.29 -9.85
CA GLN A 229 -11.99 4.26 -8.60
C GLN A 229 -11.24 2.95 -8.43
N GLU A 230 -11.86 1.85 -8.84
CA GLU A 230 -11.30 0.50 -8.73
C GLU A 230 -9.97 0.39 -9.47
N VAL A 231 -9.90 0.91 -10.70
CA VAL A 231 -8.64 0.79 -11.45
C VAL A 231 -7.53 1.65 -10.88
N ILE A 232 -7.83 2.89 -10.47
CA ILE A 232 -6.78 3.74 -9.89
C ILE A 232 -6.38 3.29 -8.50
N LYS A 233 -7.29 2.71 -7.69
CA LYS A 233 -6.91 2.19 -6.38
C LYS A 233 -5.95 1.02 -6.50
N MET A 234 -6.07 0.19 -7.55
CA MET A 234 -5.13 -0.90 -7.84
C MET A 234 -3.84 -0.40 -8.46
N LEU A 235 -3.94 0.39 -9.53
CA LEU A 235 -2.78 0.88 -10.28
C LEU A 235 -1.88 1.79 -9.45
N GLY A 236 -2.48 2.64 -8.62
CA GLY A 236 -1.77 3.55 -7.71
C GLY A 236 -1.39 2.90 -6.37
N THR A 237 -1.64 1.60 -6.20
CA THR A 237 -1.44 0.83 -4.95
C THR A 237 -2.01 1.57 -3.74
N ASN A 238 -3.27 1.95 -3.82
CA ASN A 238 -3.97 2.68 -2.76
C ASN A 238 -4.92 1.77 -1.99
N GLY A 239 -5.66 0.91 -2.69
CA GLY A 239 -6.53 -0.14 -2.10
C GLY A 239 -7.81 0.29 -1.40
N GLY A 240 -8.16 1.58 -1.32
CA GLY A 240 -9.42 2.01 -0.70
C GLY A 240 -10.66 1.60 -1.49
N GLY A 241 -11.44 0.65 -0.96
CA GLY A 241 -12.62 0.07 -1.60
C GLY A 241 -13.81 1.02 -1.69
N PHE A 242 -14.67 0.80 -2.68
CA PHE A 242 -15.95 1.50 -2.81
C PHE A 242 -17.03 0.88 -1.90
N PHE A 243 -16.91 -0.40 -1.57
CA PHE A 243 -17.75 -1.10 -0.61
C PHE A 243 -16.90 -1.65 0.54
N ASN A 244 -17.53 -1.98 1.66
CA ASN A 244 -16.82 -2.49 2.84
C ASN A 244 -15.99 -3.76 2.55
N ALA A 245 -16.52 -4.66 1.72
CA ALA A 245 -15.83 -5.90 1.33
C ALA A 245 -14.72 -5.68 0.30
N ASN A 246 -14.50 -4.44 -0.17
CA ASN A 246 -13.41 -4.06 -1.06
C ASN A 246 -13.35 -4.98 -2.31
N SER A 247 -12.18 -5.54 -2.62
CA SER A 247 -11.95 -6.37 -3.81
C SER A 247 -12.55 -7.77 -3.69
N ALA A 248 -13.17 -8.09 -2.54
CA ALA A 248 -14.04 -9.26 -2.43
C ALA A 248 -15.45 -8.92 -2.92
N HIS A 249 -15.86 -7.65 -3.00
CA HIS A 249 -17.21 -7.30 -3.42
C HIS A 249 -17.44 -7.62 -4.92
N PRO A 250 -18.56 -8.26 -5.32
CA PRO A 250 -18.84 -8.57 -6.73
C PRO A 250 -18.89 -7.37 -7.67
N TYR A 251 -19.25 -6.19 -7.15
CA TYR A 251 -19.20 -4.94 -7.93
C TYR A 251 -17.83 -4.30 -8.00
N GLU A 252 -16.83 -4.75 -7.27
CA GLU A 252 -15.45 -4.28 -7.42
C GLU A 252 -14.65 -5.28 -8.25
N ASN A 253 -14.82 -6.58 -7.98
CA ASN A 253 -14.10 -7.66 -8.63
C ASN A 253 -15.03 -8.82 -9.05
N PRO A 254 -15.71 -8.72 -10.20
CA PRO A 254 -16.78 -9.64 -10.57
C PRO A 254 -16.29 -11.03 -11.01
N THR A 255 -15.08 -11.16 -11.57
CA THR A 255 -14.62 -12.37 -12.26
C THR A 255 -13.18 -12.76 -11.92
N PRO A 256 -12.76 -14.02 -12.16
CA PRO A 256 -11.34 -14.39 -12.07
C PRO A 256 -10.42 -13.56 -12.98
N LEU A 257 -10.94 -13.09 -14.12
CA LEU A 257 -10.19 -12.26 -15.05
C LEU A 257 -9.94 -10.84 -14.49
N THR A 258 -10.95 -10.23 -13.87
CA THR A 258 -10.77 -8.95 -13.17
C THR A 258 -9.80 -9.09 -12.01
N ASN A 259 -9.86 -10.19 -11.26
CA ASN A 259 -8.92 -10.45 -10.18
C ASN A 259 -7.46 -10.56 -10.68
N LEU A 260 -7.22 -11.22 -11.82
CA LEU A 260 -5.91 -11.25 -12.46
C LEU A 260 -5.47 -9.85 -12.93
N LEU A 261 -6.39 -9.07 -13.52
CA LEU A 261 -6.12 -7.70 -13.94
C LEU A 261 -5.77 -6.80 -12.76
N GLU A 262 -6.50 -6.87 -11.66
CA GLU A 262 -6.24 -6.10 -10.44
C GLU A 262 -4.87 -6.43 -9.85
N MET A 263 -4.53 -7.70 -9.67
CA MET A 263 -3.19 -8.11 -9.23
C MET A 263 -2.10 -7.61 -10.18
N PHE A 264 -2.35 -7.65 -11.49
CA PHE A 264 -1.44 -7.11 -12.48
C PHE A 264 -1.27 -5.59 -12.33
N LEU A 265 -2.35 -4.84 -12.17
CA LEU A 265 -2.31 -3.38 -11.97
C LEU A 265 -1.55 -3.00 -10.70
N ILE A 266 -1.66 -3.78 -9.62
CA ILE A 266 -0.92 -3.57 -8.37
C ILE A 266 0.60 -3.63 -8.61
N PHE A 267 1.11 -4.66 -9.32
CA PHE A 267 2.56 -4.86 -9.50
C PHE A 267 3.16 -4.16 -10.73
N VAL A 268 2.37 -3.77 -11.73
CA VAL A 268 2.92 -3.34 -13.03
C VAL A 268 3.82 -2.11 -12.93
N ILE A 269 3.43 -1.06 -12.17
CA ILE A 269 4.26 0.14 -11.99
C ILE A 269 5.46 -0.14 -11.08
N PRO A 270 5.31 -0.72 -9.88
CA PRO A 270 6.46 -1.06 -9.02
C PRO A 270 7.51 -1.92 -9.72
N ALA A 271 7.08 -2.96 -10.44
CA ALA A 271 8.00 -3.82 -11.19
C ALA A 271 8.70 -3.07 -12.33
N ALA A 272 7.96 -2.28 -13.11
CA ALA A 272 8.53 -1.52 -14.21
C ALA A 272 9.48 -0.38 -13.75
N LEU A 273 9.24 0.20 -12.57
CA LEU A 273 10.12 1.20 -11.96
C LEU A 273 11.53 0.68 -11.71
N THR A 274 11.71 -0.63 -11.44
CA THR A 274 13.05 -1.23 -11.32
C THR A 274 13.85 -1.11 -12.63
N TYR A 275 13.20 -1.34 -13.77
CA TYR A 275 13.82 -1.17 -15.09
C TYR A 275 14.00 0.31 -15.45
N THR A 276 13.05 1.17 -15.07
CA THR A 276 13.18 2.64 -15.18
C THR A 276 14.45 3.12 -14.46
N PHE A 277 14.65 2.69 -13.22
CA PHE A 277 15.87 2.96 -12.45
C PHE A 277 17.11 2.50 -13.21
N GLY A 278 17.17 1.23 -13.62
CA GLY A 278 18.32 0.68 -14.34
C GLY A 278 18.65 1.46 -15.63
N LYS A 279 17.63 1.91 -16.37
CA LYS A 279 17.82 2.71 -17.58
C LYS A 279 18.28 4.13 -17.27
N MET A 280 17.71 4.80 -16.27
CA MET A 280 18.08 6.16 -15.88
C MET A 280 19.48 6.26 -15.28
N VAL A 281 19.95 5.22 -14.57
CA VAL A 281 21.35 5.17 -14.07
C VAL A 281 22.35 4.64 -15.12
N GLY A 282 21.88 4.23 -16.30
CA GLY A 282 22.72 3.76 -17.41
C GLY A 282 23.18 2.30 -17.33
N ASN A 283 22.69 1.50 -16.38
CA ASN A 283 22.95 0.06 -16.29
C ASN A 283 21.68 -0.72 -15.90
N THR A 284 21.03 -1.34 -16.90
CA THR A 284 19.78 -2.09 -16.68
C THR A 284 19.94 -3.32 -15.80
N LYS A 285 21.14 -3.89 -15.68
CA LYS A 285 21.38 -5.03 -14.79
C LYS A 285 21.12 -4.71 -13.32
N GLN A 286 21.33 -3.45 -12.92
CA GLN A 286 21.03 -2.98 -11.57
C GLN A 286 19.52 -3.02 -11.30
N GLY A 287 18.71 -2.61 -12.28
CA GLY A 287 17.26 -2.75 -12.22
C GLY A 287 16.80 -4.21 -12.09
N TRP A 288 17.38 -5.11 -12.90
CA TRP A 288 17.10 -6.54 -12.82
C TRP A 288 17.55 -7.18 -11.51
N ALA A 289 18.64 -6.71 -10.89
CA ALA A 289 19.08 -7.20 -9.60
C ALA A 289 18.07 -6.83 -8.49
N LEU A 290 17.58 -5.59 -8.45
CA LEU A 290 16.54 -5.19 -7.51
C LEU A 290 15.26 -6.00 -7.72
N LEU A 291 14.83 -6.15 -8.97
CA LEU A 291 13.66 -6.96 -9.31
C LEU A 291 13.84 -8.44 -8.91
N GLY A 292 15.04 -9.00 -9.10
CA GLY A 292 15.36 -10.35 -8.69
C GLY A 292 15.24 -10.57 -7.18
N ALA A 293 15.66 -9.59 -6.37
CA ALA A 293 15.49 -9.63 -4.92
C ALA A 293 14.00 -9.57 -4.52
N MET A 294 13.24 -8.67 -5.15
CA MET A 294 11.78 -8.56 -4.93
C MET A 294 11.07 -9.88 -5.28
N PHE A 295 11.34 -10.46 -6.45
CA PHE A 295 10.73 -11.73 -6.86
C PHE A 295 11.12 -12.90 -5.96
N ALA A 296 12.36 -12.97 -5.49
CA ALA A 296 12.80 -14.04 -4.61
C ALA A 296 12.02 -14.04 -3.29
N LEU A 297 11.83 -12.85 -2.68
CA LEU A 297 11.06 -12.70 -1.45
C LEU A 297 9.57 -12.97 -1.68
N PHE A 298 8.96 -12.40 -2.72
CA PHE A 298 7.57 -12.65 -3.11
C PHE A 298 7.29 -14.14 -3.35
N ALA A 299 8.18 -14.83 -4.07
CA ALA A 299 8.02 -16.25 -4.39
C ALA A 299 7.99 -17.12 -3.14
N VAL A 300 8.82 -16.81 -2.14
CA VAL A 300 8.80 -17.50 -0.84
C VAL A 300 7.48 -17.20 -0.11
N GLY A 301 7.08 -15.93 -0.03
CA GLY A 301 5.84 -15.51 0.62
C GLY A 301 4.61 -16.21 0.05
N VAL A 302 4.39 -16.15 -1.26
CA VAL A 302 3.21 -16.73 -1.90
C VAL A 302 3.16 -18.25 -1.77
N VAL A 303 4.32 -18.93 -1.84
CA VAL A 303 4.40 -20.38 -1.66
C VAL A 303 4.03 -20.77 -0.23
N VAL A 304 4.55 -20.07 0.77
CA VAL A 304 4.25 -20.32 2.18
C VAL A 304 2.78 -20.06 2.48
N CYS A 305 2.26 -18.90 2.08
CA CYS A 305 0.85 -18.53 2.30
C CYS A 305 -0.09 -19.56 1.66
N THR A 306 0.15 -19.89 0.39
CA THR A 306 -0.67 -20.87 -0.34
C THR A 306 -0.57 -22.26 0.26
N HIS A 307 0.60 -22.68 0.74
CA HIS A 307 0.78 -23.98 1.37
C HIS A 307 -0.09 -24.12 2.63
N PHE A 308 -0.02 -23.14 3.55
CA PHE A 308 -0.76 -23.22 4.82
C PHE A 308 -2.26 -23.05 4.62
N GLU A 309 -2.72 -22.16 3.74
CA GLU A 309 -4.16 -22.06 3.45
C GLU A 309 -4.70 -23.33 2.78
N GLN A 310 -3.92 -24.00 1.92
CA GLN A 310 -4.33 -25.28 1.34
C GLN A 310 -4.32 -26.43 2.36
N ALA A 311 -3.46 -26.36 3.37
CA ALA A 311 -3.46 -27.33 4.47
C ALA A 311 -4.70 -27.19 5.35
N GLY A 312 -5.26 -25.98 5.48
CA GLY A 312 -6.49 -25.74 6.22
C GLY A 312 -6.32 -25.78 7.73
N ASN A 313 -7.43 -25.98 8.45
CA ASN A 313 -7.45 -26.05 9.91
C ASN A 313 -7.64 -27.50 10.38
N PRO A 314 -6.67 -28.09 11.13
CA PRO A 314 -6.77 -29.46 11.64
C PRO A 314 -8.04 -29.73 12.47
N MET A 315 -8.55 -28.72 13.17
CA MET A 315 -9.77 -28.83 13.97
C MET A 315 -11.02 -28.97 13.08
N VAL A 316 -11.03 -28.31 11.91
CA VAL A 316 -12.11 -28.44 10.92
C VAL A 316 -12.06 -29.82 10.26
N HIS A 317 -10.86 -30.34 9.98
CA HIS A 317 -10.71 -31.70 9.47
C HIS A 317 -11.19 -32.75 10.47
N ALA A 318 -10.99 -32.53 11.77
CA ALA A 318 -11.49 -33.41 12.83
C ALA A 318 -13.03 -33.47 12.88
N LEU A 319 -13.73 -32.46 12.35
CA LEU A 319 -15.19 -32.47 12.18
C LEU A 319 -15.64 -33.23 10.91
N GLY A 320 -14.71 -33.80 10.14
CA GLY A 320 -15.00 -34.53 8.91
C GLY A 320 -15.20 -33.64 7.67
N ILE A 321 -14.83 -32.36 7.73
CA ILE A 321 -14.89 -31.42 6.60
C ILE A 321 -13.52 -31.42 5.91
N PRO A 322 -13.38 -32.00 4.70
CA PRO A 322 -12.10 -32.04 3.99
C PRO A 322 -11.83 -30.72 3.25
N GLY A 323 -10.56 -30.48 2.92
CA GLY A 323 -10.15 -29.36 2.05
C GLY A 323 -9.30 -28.31 2.76
N GLY A 324 -8.97 -27.24 2.06
CA GLY A 324 -8.22 -26.12 2.62
C GLY A 324 -9.12 -25.08 3.30
N ASN A 325 -8.51 -24.01 3.78
CA ASN A 325 -9.20 -22.93 4.47
C ASN A 325 -10.00 -22.05 3.50
N MET A 326 -11.32 -22.21 3.49
CA MET A 326 -12.25 -21.37 2.73
C MET A 326 -12.87 -20.24 3.58
N GLU A 327 -12.58 -20.17 4.88
CA GLU A 327 -13.01 -19.06 5.73
C GLU A 327 -12.39 -17.75 5.22
N GLY A 328 -13.22 -16.71 5.12
CA GLY A 328 -12.86 -15.43 4.52
C GLY A 328 -12.48 -15.46 3.03
N LYS A 329 -12.77 -16.53 2.27
CA LYS A 329 -12.43 -16.65 0.83
C LYS A 329 -13.66 -16.59 -0.05
N GLU A 330 -13.47 -16.10 -1.27
CA GLU A 330 -14.51 -16.04 -2.30
C GLU A 330 -14.48 -17.29 -3.20
N THR A 331 -15.66 -17.83 -3.51
CA THR A 331 -15.81 -18.99 -4.40
C THR A 331 -15.38 -18.70 -5.84
N ARG A 332 -15.45 -17.42 -6.26
CA ARG A 332 -14.96 -16.93 -7.55
C ARG A 332 -13.46 -17.17 -7.73
N PHE A 333 -12.69 -17.06 -6.66
CA PHE A 333 -11.23 -17.05 -6.70
C PHE A 333 -10.63 -18.36 -6.15
N GLY A 334 -11.24 -18.89 -5.09
CA GLY A 334 -10.71 -20.03 -4.34
C GLY A 334 -9.37 -19.71 -3.68
N ILE A 335 -8.82 -20.69 -2.98
CA ILE A 335 -7.59 -20.52 -2.19
C ILE A 335 -6.42 -19.97 -3.00
N PRO A 336 -6.06 -20.52 -4.19
CA PRO A 336 -4.84 -20.08 -4.88
C PRO A 336 -4.85 -18.60 -5.31
N ALA A 337 -5.97 -18.11 -5.83
CA ALA A 337 -6.06 -16.72 -6.26
C ALA A 337 -6.22 -15.77 -5.05
N SER A 338 -6.88 -16.20 -3.98
CA SER A 338 -6.93 -15.44 -2.73
C SER A 338 -5.56 -15.28 -2.08
N THR A 339 -4.76 -16.35 -1.95
CA THR A 339 -3.42 -16.27 -1.33
C THR A 339 -2.43 -15.51 -2.20
N LEU A 340 -2.52 -15.66 -3.53
CA LEU A 340 -1.75 -14.85 -4.46
C LEU A 340 -2.10 -13.36 -4.31
N PHE A 341 -3.39 -13.01 -4.26
CA PHE A 341 -3.84 -11.63 -4.07
C PHE A 341 -3.40 -11.07 -2.71
N ALA A 342 -3.58 -11.82 -1.62
CA ALA A 342 -3.15 -11.44 -0.29
C ALA A 342 -1.64 -11.17 -0.23
N THR A 343 -0.83 -11.98 -0.90
CA THR A 343 0.62 -11.74 -1.00
C THR A 343 0.89 -10.48 -1.83
N VAL A 344 0.29 -10.35 -3.02
CA VAL A 344 0.47 -9.21 -3.93
C VAL A 344 0.09 -7.88 -3.27
N THR A 345 -1.07 -7.81 -2.62
CA THR A 345 -1.59 -6.57 -2.02
C THR A 345 -0.79 -6.13 -0.78
N THR A 346 -0.20 -7.09 -0.05
CA THR A 346 0.61 -6.80 1.14
C THR A 346 2.09 -6.60 0.85
N ASP A 347 2.58 -7.14 -0.26
CA ASP A 347 3.92 -6.86 -0.78
C ASP A 347 4.01 -5.46 -1.38
N ALA A 348 2.98 -5.06 -2.12
CA ALA A 348 2.97 -3.80 -2.86
C ALA A 348 2.30 -2.64 -2.13
N SER A 349 2.17 -2.67 -0.80
CA SER A 349 1.58 -1.56 -0.05
C SER A 349 0.23 -1.11 -0.62
N CYS A 350 -0.56 -2.04 -1.18
CA CYS A 350 -1.79 -1.69 -1.88
C CYS A 350 -2.96 -1.67 -0.92
N GLY A 351 -3.12 -2.70 -0.10
CA GLY A 351 -4.21 -2.75 0.89
C GLY A 351 -5.59 -3.15 0.38
N ALA A 352 -5.73 -3.39 -0.93
CA ALA A 352 -6.92 -4.02 -1.49
C ALA A 352 -7.07 -5.44 -0.90
N VAL A 353 -8.27 -5.85 -0.48
CA VAL A 353 -8.50 -7.16 0.14
C VAL A 353 -9.59 -7.90 -0.63
N ASN A 354 -9.26 -9.05 -1.22
CA ASN A 354 -10.24 -9.94 -1.88
C ASN A 354 -10.63 -11.16 -1.03
N SER A 355 -10.00 -11.30 0.13
CA SER A 355 -10.21 -12.37 1.10
C SER A 355 -9.76 -11.91 2.48
N MET A 356 -10.58 -12.12 3.50
CA MET A 356 -10.35 -11.52 4.83
C MET A 356 -9.12 -12.12 5.50
N HIS A 357 -8.10 -11.31 5.77
CA HIS A 357 -6.82 -11.77 6.32
C HIS A 357 -6.93 -12.28 7.77
N ASP A 358 -7.90 -11.80 8.54
CA ASP A 358 -8.22 -12.30 9.90
C ASP A 358 -8.63 -13.78 9.88
N SER A 359 -9.24 -14.21 8.77
CA SER A 359 -9.69 -15.59 8.57
C SER A 359 -8.60 -16.52 8.04
N TYR A 360 -7.38 -16.04 7.80
CA TYR A 360 -6.28 -16.89 7.33
C TYR A 360 -5.81 -17.80 8.47
N THR A 361 -5.23 -18.94 8.11
CA THR A 361 -4.48 -19.76 9.07
C THR A 361 -3.35 -18.94 9.69
N PRO A 362 -2.88 -19.26 10.91
CA PRO A 362 -1.91 -18.40 11.60
C PRO A 362 -0.64 -18.10 10.79
N LEU A 363 -0.08 -19.11 10.11
CA LEU A 363 1.08 -18.93 9.23
C LEU A 363 0.71 -18.41 7.83
N GLY A 364 -0.54 -18.60 7.40
CA GLY A 364 -1.08 -17.95 6.21
C GLY A 364 -1.17 -16.43 6.38
N GLY A 365 -1.65 -15.97 7.54
CA GLY A 365 -1.76 -14.56 7.94
C GLY A 365 -0.43 -13.93 8.38
N LEU A 366 0.54 -14.74 8.83
CA LEU A 366 1.91 -14.30 9.09
C LEU A 366 2.59 -13.74 7.83
N VAL A 367 2.32 -14.29 6.65
CA VAL A 367 2.94 -13.82 5.40
C VAL A 367 2.55 -12.38 5.08
N PRO A 368 1.25 -12.01 4.96
CA PRO A 368 0.82 -10.62 4.84
C PRO A 368 1.45 -9.69 5.88
N LEU A 369 1.54 -10.12 7.13
CA LEU A 369 2.15 -9.32 8.19
C LEU A 369 3.66 -9.12 7.96
N LEU A 370 4.40 -10.17 7.59
CA LEU A 370 5.83 -10.09 7.27
C LEU A 370 6.13 -9.24 6.05
N ASN A 371 5.28 -9.29 5.03
CA ASN A 371 5.40 -8.46 3.83
C ASN A 371 5.41 -6.97 4.21
N ILE A 372 4.45 -6.54 5.02
CA ILE A 372 4.38 -5.15 5.51
C ILE A 372 5.54 -4.84 6.45
N LEU A 373 5.85 -5.72 7.42
CA LEU A 373 6.95 -5.53 8.39
C LEU A 373 8.35 -5.48 7.74
N SER A 374 8.50 -6.02 6.53
CA SER A 374 9.73 -5.87 5.74
C SER A 374 9.99 -4.43 5.27
N GLY A 375 9.04 -3.52 5.52
CA GLY A 375 9.10 -2.11 5.13
C GLY A 375 8.54 -1.85 3.74
N GLU A 376 7.65 -2.72 3.26
CA GLU A 376 6.98 -2.58 1.95
C GLU A 376 7.97 -2.50 0.79
N VAL A 377 8.98 -3.38 0.81
CA VAL A 377 10.08 -3.38 -0.17
C VAL A 377 9.98 -4.49 -1.22
N ILE A 378 9.10 -5.46 -1.03
CA ILE A 378 8.91 -6.57 -1.96
C ILE A 378 7.97 -6.09 -3.06
N PHE A 379 8.52 -5.60 -4.17
CA PHE A 379 7.82 -4.70 -5.12
C PHE A 379 7.43 -3.36 -4.49
N GLY A 380 6.69 -3.39 -3.39
CA GLY A 380 6.20 -2.23 -2.64
C GLY A 380 5.23 -1.36 -3.42
N GLY A 381 4.76 -0.29 -2.76
CA GLY A 381 3.82 0.65 -3.38
C GLY A 381 4.41 1.43 -4.53
N VAL A 382 3.54 2.10 -5.27
CA VAL A 382 3.89 2.94 -6.42
C VAL A 382 4.90 4.02 -6.01
N GLY A 383 6.15 3.78 -6.40
CA GLY A 383 7.31 4.56 -6.00
C GLY A 383 7.88 4.19 -4.62
N SER A 384 7.04 3.96 -3.61
CA SER A 384 7.49 3.64 -2.25
C SER A 384 8.29 2.37 -2.13
N GLY A 385 7.91 1.35 -2.89
CA GLY A 385 8.69 0.12 -2.96
C GLY A 385 10.07 0.31 -3.55
N LEU A 386 10.20 1.12 -4.61
CA LEU A 386 11.51 1.38 -5.22
C LEU A 386 12.41 2.18 -4.27
N TYR A 387 11.92 3.27 -3.67
CA TYR A 387 12.77 4.04 -2.76
C TYR A 387 13.11 3.28 -1.48
N GLY A 388 12.20 2.43 -0.98
CA GLY A 388 12.44 1.55 0.16
C GLY A 388 13.47 0.48 -0.18
N MET A 389 13.34 -0.15 -1.34
CA MET A 389 14.34 -1.13 -1.81
C MET A 389 15.71 -0.48 -2.02
N LEU A 390 15.78 0.74 -2.55
CA LEU A 390 17.05 1.47 -2.72
C LEU A 390 17.67 1.84 -1.36
N MET A 391 16.86 2.15 -0.35
CA MET A 391 17.34 2.33 1.02
C MET A 391 17.98 1.06 1.57
N PHE A 392 17.33 -0.10 1.41
CA PHE A 392 17.93 -1.38 1.81
C PHE A 392 19.14 -1.76 0.97
N ALA A 393 19.18 -1.39 -0.32
CA ALA A 393 20.38 -1.56 -1.15
C ALA A 393 21.57 -0.75 -0.60
N ILE A 394 21.33 0.49 -0.15
CA ILE A 394 22.35 1.32 0.50
C ILE A 394 22.84 0.66 1.80
N LEU A 395 21.94 0.15 2.63
CA LEU A 395 22.29 -0.58 3.85
C LEU A 395 23.04 -1.88 3.56
N ALA A 396 22.64 -2.63 2.54
CA ALA A 396 23.28 -3.87 2.13
C ALA A 396 24.70 -3.64 1.62
N VAL A 397 24.91 -2.61 0.81
CA VAL A 397 26.25 -2.18 0.35
C VAL A 397 27.10 -1.71 1.53
N PHE A 398 26.50 -1.00 2.49
CA PHE A 398 27.19 -0.58 3.70
C PHE A 398 27.71 -1.78 4.50
N ILE A 399 26.85 -2.76 4.78
CA ILE A 399 27.22 -3.98 5.50
C ILE A 399 28.26 -4.78 4.71
N ALA A 400 28.04 -4.99 3.41
CA ALA A 400 28.97 -5.73 2.56
C ALA A 400 30.35 -5.05 2.48
N GLY A 401 30.40 -3.72 2.36
CA GLY A 401 31.64 -2.96 2.36
C GLY A 401 32.40 -3.11 3.68
N LEU A 402 31.70 -3.02 4.82
CA LEU A 402 32.30 -3.23 6.14
C LEU A 402 32.86 -4.65 6.30
N MET A 403 32.13 -5.68 5.86
CA MET A 403 32.57 -7.07 5.96
C MET A 403 33.84 -7.36 5.15
N VAL A 404 34.03 -6.66 4.02
CA VAL A 404 35.21 -6.80 3.15
C VAL A 404 36.32 -5.78 3.52
N GLY A 405 36.09 -4.90 4.50
CA GLY A 405 37.04 -3.88 4.93
C GLY A 405 37.26 -2.77 3.90
N ARG A 406 36.25 -2.45 3.08
CA ARG A 406 36.29 -1.43 2.03
C ARG A 406 35.25 -0.34 2.28
N THR A 407 35.49 0.85 1.75
CA THR A 407 34.49 1.93 1.78
C THR A 407 33.26 1.50 0.98
N PRO A 408 32.05 1.53 1.58
CA PRO A 408 30.82 1.21 0.89
C PRO A 408 30.58 2.12 -0.32
N GLU A 409 30.20 1.52 -1.45
CA GLU A 409 29.98 2.23 -2.72
C GLU A 409 28.82 1.61 -3.49
N TYR A 410 27.85 2.45 -3.91
CA TYR A 410 26.74 2.04 -4.75
C TYR A 410 26.71 2.90 -6.03
N LEU A 411 26.73 2.27 -7.20
CA LEU A 411 26.78 2.94 -8.51
C LEU A 411 27.90 3.98 -8.66
N GLY A 412 29.09 3.68 -8.13
CA GLY A 412 30.23 4.61 -8.17
C GLY A 412 30.16 5.74 -7.13
N LYS A 413 29.13 5.78 -6.28
CA LYS A 413 28.98 6.78 -5.22
C LYS A 413 29.31 6.19 -3.86
N LYS A 414 30.23 6.84 -3.13
CA LYS A 414 30.57 6.47 -1.76
C LYS A 414 29.39 6.71 -0.84
N ILE A 415 29.04 5.69 -0.06
CA ILE A 415 28.04 5.77 1.00
C ILE A 415 28.78 6.10 2.30
N GLU A 416 28.49 7.26 2.87
CA GLU A 416 29.16 7.79 4.05
C GLU A 416 28.20 7.81 5.25
N GLY A 417 28.70 8.24 6.41
CA GLY A 417 27.92 8.21 7.65
C GLY A 417 26.62 9.02 7.59
N TYR A 418 26.52 10.04 6.74
CA TYR A 418 25.28 10.79 6.56
C TYR A 418 24.18 9.95 5.91
N GLU A 419 24.46 9.28 4.80
CA GLU A 419 23.46 8.46 4.11
C GLU A 419 23.00 7.29 4.98
N VAL A 420 23.92 6.66 5.71
CA VAL A 420 23.60 5.55 6.63
C VAL A 420 22.71 6.04 7.77
N LYS A 421 23.00 7.20 8.38
CA LYS A 421 22.15 7.77 9.44
C LYS A 421 20.73 8.05 8.96
N MET A 422 20.57 8.60 7.75
CA MET A 422 19.26 8.88 7.17
C MET A 422 18.49 7.59 6.84
N ALA A 423 19.16 6.58 6.30
CA ALA A 423 18.54 5.28 6.02
C ALA A 423 18.11 4.59 7.33
N MET A 424 18.96 4.59 8.35
CA MET A 424 18.63 4.02 9.66
C MET A 424 17.50 4.78 10.36
N LEU A 425 17.46 6.12 10.23
CA LEU A 425 16.37 6.92 10.79
C LEU A 425 15.02 6.50 10.19
N ALA A 426 14.94 6.32 8.87
CA ALA A 426 13.73 5.87 8.20
C ALA A 426 13.27 4.50 8.71
N VAL A 427 14.17 3.51 8.82
CA VAL A 427 13.85 2.17 9.34
C VAL A 427 13.38 2.22 10.81
N LEU A 428 14.10 2.95 11.66
CA LEU A 428 13.82 2.99 13.10
C LEU A 428 12.52 3.71 13.42
N VAL A 429 12.14 4.74 12.66
CA VAL A 429 10.88 5.46 12.86
C VAL A 429 9.68 4.57 12.60
N LEU A 430 9.73 3.72 11.56
CA LEU A 430 8.67 2.76 11.28
C LEU A 430 8.53 1.74 12.42
N ALA A 431 9.65 1.15 12.85
CA ALA A 431 9.66 0.18 13.95
C ALA A 431 9.14 0.78 15.26
N ALA A 432 9.59 1.98 15.61
CA ALA A 432 9.16 2.69 16.81
C ALA A 432 7.66 3.01 16.77
N SER A 433 7.14 3.40 15.61
CA SER A 433 5.72 3.69 15.43
C SER A 433 4.86 2.43 15.52
N ILE A 434 5.24 1.34 14.84
CA ILE A 434 4.49 0.07 14.85
C ILE A 434 4.45 -0.51 16.26
N LEU A 435 5.61 -0.71 16.89
CA LEU A 435 5.72 -1.34 18.20
C LEU A 435 5.15 -0.45 19.30
N GLY A 436 5.40 0.86 19.23
CA GLY A 436 4.89 1.83 20.19
C GLY A 436 3.37 1.90 20.19
N TRP A 437 2.75 2.03 19.02
CA TRP A 437 1.28 2.07 18.93
C TRP A 437 0.65 0.72 19.24
N THR A 438 1.26 -0.41 18.85
CA THR A 438 0.78 -1.74 19.22
C THR A 438 0.79 -1.91 20.74
N ALA A 439 1.86 -1.50 21.42
CA ALA A 439 1.95 -1.56 22.88
C ALA A 439 0.86 -0.70 23.55
N ILE A 440 0.61 0.52 23.04
CA ILE A 440 -0.46 1.39 23.54
C ILE A 440 -1.84 0.75 23.27
N GLY A 441 -2.10 0.27 22.05
CA GLY A 441 -3.37 -0.36 21.67
C GLY A 441 -3.69 -1.63 22.47
N ALA A 442 -2.66 -2.38 22.87
CA ALA A 442 -2.82 -3.59 23.68
C ALA A 442 -3.00 -3.31 25.19
N ASN A 443 -2.64 -2.12 25.70
CA ASN A 443 -2.55 -1.88 27.15
C ASN A 443 -3.29 -0.64 27.67
N LEU A 444 -3.73 0.28 26.81
CA LEU A 444 -4.34 1.53 27.25
C LEU A 444 -5.78 1.31 27.75
N ASN A 445 -6.08 1.83 28.93
CA ASN A 445 -7.43 1.84 29.50
C ASN A 445 -7.93 3.29 29.56
N LEU A 446 -8.99 3.59 28.79
CA LEU A 446 -9.63 4.91 28.82
C LEU A 446 -10.83 4.91 29.78
N PRO A 447 -11.16 6.05 30.43
CA PRO A 447 -12.34 6.17 31.28
C PRO A 447 -13.63 5.84 30.52
N THR A 448 -14.50 4.99 31.08
CA THR A 448 -15.78 4.63 30.45
C THR A 448 -16.83 5.71 30.70
N GLU A 449 -17.36 6.34 29.65
CA GLU A 449 -18.51 7.25 29.73
C GLU A 449 -19.85 6.54 29.44
N PRO A 450 -20.99 6.94 30.04
CA PRO A 450 -22.29 6.30 29.81
C PRO A 450 -22.75 6.39 28.35
N LYS A 451 -23.30 5.29 27.81
CA LYS A 451 -23.82 5.13 26.43
C LYS A 451 -24.77 6.26 25.97
N ALA A 452 -25.45 6.95 26.89
CA ALA A 452 -26.48 7.95 26.61
C ALA A 452 -25.96 9.24 25.96
N ALA A 453 -24.69 9.62 26.15
CA ALA A 453 -24.16 10.87 25.61
C ALA A 453 -24.13 10.90 24.07
N TYR A 454 -24.13 9.74 23.39
CA TYR A 454 -23.89 9.66 21.94
C TYR A 454 -24.73 8.63 21.18
N ALA A 455 -25.78 8.06 21.80
CA ALA A 455 -26.77 7.22 21.11
C ALA A 455 -27.43 7.92 19.89
N SER A 456 -27.33 9.26 19.80
CA SER A 456 -27.82 10.08 18.69
C SER A 456 -26.95 10.05 17.42
N LEU A 457 -25.69 9.59 17.50
CA LEU A 457 -24.79 9.42 16.35
C LEU A 457 -25.01 8.09 15.62
N ASN A 458 -25.78 7.20 16.22
CA ASN A 458 -25.79 5.80 15.87
C ASN A 458 -27.17 5.36 15.36
N GLN A 459 -27.42 5.61 14.08
CA GLN A 459 -28.74 5.38 13.46
C GLN A 459 -28.76 4.25 12.42
N PHE A 460 -27.65 3.54 12.17
CA PHE A 460 -27.60 2.48 11.16
C PHE A 460 -26.96 1.20 11.71
N PRO A 461 -27.63 0.04 11.60
CA PRO A 461 -26.99 -1.25 11.82
C PRO A 461 -25.81 -1.41 10.83
N GLY A 462 -24.59 -1.63 11.34
CA GLY A 462 -23.40 -1.85 10.52
C GLY A 462 -22.47 -0.65 10.32
N THR A 463 -22.77 0.53 10.89
CA THR A 463 -21.86 1.70 10.84
C THR A 463 -21.00 1.85 12.10
N ALA A 464 -20.37 0.78 12.60
CA ALA A 464 -19.30 0.72 13.62
C ALA A 464 -19.37 1.57 14.92
N TYR A 465 -20.35 2.43 15.09
CA TYR A 465 -21.01 2.66 16.37
C TYR A 465 -22.16 1.64 16.36
N GLY A 466 -22.38 0.85 17.41
CA GLY A 466 -23.70 0.22 17.65
C GLY A 466 -23.81 -1.28 17.80
N SER A 467 -22.71 -2.01 17.98
CA SER A 467 -22.84 -3.28 18.70
C SER A 467 -23.36 -3.01 20.12
N LYS A 468 -24.14 -3.95 20.68
CA LYS A 468 -24.56 -3.92 22.08
C LYS A 468 -23.36 -3.89 23.05
N THR A 469 -22.17 -4.26 22.58
CA THR A 469 -20.89 -4.28 23.30
C THR A 469 -20.04 -3.01 23.15
N ASP A 470 -20.40 -2.08 22.26
CA ASP A 470 -19.53 -0.91 22.00
C ASP A 470 -19.54 0.07 23.17
N THR A 471 -18.38 0.23 23.79
CA THR A 471 -18.05 1.36 24.65
C THR A 471 -17.08 2.26 23.87
N LEU A 472 -17.49 3.50 23.59
CA LEU A 472 -16.68 4.47 22.85
C LEU A 472 -15.32 4.75 23.53
N TYR A 473 -15.32 4.61 24.86
CA TYR A 473 -14.15 4.67 25.72
C TYR A 473 -14.18 3.46 26.65
N GLY A 474 -13.01 2.85 26.81
CA GLY A 474 -12.79 1.62 27.57
C GLY A 474 -11.37 1.10 27.31
N PRO A 475 -11.10 -0.17 27.64
CA PRO A 475 -9.84 -0.81 27.29
C PRO A 475 -9.68 -0.85 25.77
N THR A 476 -8.57 -0.36 25.23
CA THR A 476 -8.33 -0.32 23.77
C THR A 476 -8.24 -1.72 23.16
N TYR A 477 -7.78 -2.71 23.93
CA TYR A 477 -7.76 -4.12 23.56
C TYR A 477 -9.16 -4.75 23.50
N GLY A 478 -10.21 -4.08 24.00
CA GLY A 478 -11.59 -4.56 23.91
C GLY A 478 -12.23 -4.44 22.53
N ASN A 479 -11.50 -3.90 21.54
CA ASN A 479 -11.97 -3.74 20.16
C ASN A 479 -11.61 -4.92 19.25
N ILE A 480 -10.90 -5.92 19.79
CA ILE A 480 -10.54 -7.15 19.05
C ILE A 480 -11.79 -8.01 18.84
N ASN A 481 -11.81 -8.75 17.74
CA ASN A 481 -12.88 -9.73 17.47
C ASN A 481 -12.50 -11.13 17.95
N ASN A 482 -11.24 -11.51 17.76
CA ASN A 482 -10.73 -12.82 18.16
C ASN A 482 -9.94 -12.76 19.47
N SER A 483 -10.12 -13.78 20.32
CA SER A 483 -9.42 -13.90 21.60
C SER A 483 -8.02 -14.54 21.45
N GLY A 484 -7.23 -14.48 22.52
CA GLY A 484 -5.91 -15.10 22.57
C GLY A 484 -4.87 -14.40 21.68
N PRO A 485 -3.86 -15.13 21.17
CA PRO A 485 -2.79 -14.56 20.35
C PRO A 485 -3.27 -13.90 19.04
N HIS A 486 -4.41 -14.32 18.50
CA HIS A 486 -4.98 -13.72 17.29
C HIS A 486 -5.41 -12.27 17.53
N GLY A 487 -6.00 -11.95 18.69
CA GLY A 487 -6.36 -10.58 19.04
C GLY A 487 -5.16 -9.63 19.15
N LEU A 488 -4.00 -10.11 19.62
CA LEU A 488 -2.76 -9.32 19.53
C LEU A 488 -2.33 -9.11 18.08
N SER A 489 -2.50 -10.13 17.23
CA SER A 489 -2.19 -10.07 15.81
C SER A 489 -3.09 -9.07 15.08
N GLU A 490 -4.37 -8.96 15.43
CA GLU A 490 -5.28 -7.93 14.91
C GLU A 490 -4.77 -6.50 15.18
N ILE A 491 -4.40 -6.22 16.45
CA ILE A 491 -3.88 -4.90 16.86
C ILE A 491 -2.54 -4.62 16.16
N LEU A 492 -1.63 -5.60 16.17
CA LEU A 492 -0.32 -5.50 15.54
C LEU A 492 -0.48 -5.25 14.03
N TYR A 493 -1.36 -5.99 13.36
CA TYR A 493 -1.61 -5.85 11.93
C TYR A 493 -2.17 -4.47 11.59
N ALA A 494 -3.11 -3.94 12.39
CA ALA A 494 -3.68 -2.61 12.18
C ALA A 494 -2.60 -1.52 12.19
N PHE A 495 -1.74 -1.49 13.20
CA PHE A 495 -0.66 -0.49 13.27
C PHE A 495 0.49 -0.77 12.30
N THR A 496 0.77 -2.03 12.00
CA THR A 496 1.72 -2.43 10.95
C THR A 496 1.28 -1.91 9.59
N SER A 497 0.02 -2.16 9.21
CA SER A 497 -0.57 -1.69 7.96
C SER A 497 -0.66 -0.17 7.88
N ALA A 498 -1.11 0.49 8.96
CA ALA A 498 -1.20 1.94 9.01
C ALA A 498 0.19 2.61 8.88
N THR A 499 1.18 2.20 9.67
CA THR A 499 2.54 2.76 9.58
C THR A 499 3.25 2.37 8.28
N GLY A 500 3.02 1.17 7.76
CA GLY A 500 3.56 0.74 6.46
C GLY A 500 2.88 1.42 5.27
N ASN A 501 1.81 2.19 5.50
CA ASN A 501 0.94 2.73 4.47
C ASN A 501 0.35 1.66 3.53
N ASN A 502 0.11 0.45 4.04
CA ASN A 502 -0.43 -0.65 3.26
C ASN A 502 -1.92 -0.47 2.98
N GLY A 503 -2.74 -0.30 4.02
CA GLY A 503 -4.19 -0.16 3.91
C GLY A 503 -4.99 -1.42 4.20
N SER A 504 -4.40 -2.61 4.03
CA SER A 504 -5.10 -3.85 4.37
C SER A 504 -5.39 -3.90 5.86
N ALA A 505 -6.45 -4.60 6.24
CA ALA A 505 -6.75 -4.92 7.62
C ALA A 505 -7.05 -6.41 7.72
N PHE A 506 -6.83 -6.97 8.90
CA PHE A 506 -7.49 -8.21 9.27
C PHE A 506 -9.02 -8.04 9.17
N ALA A 507 -9.53 -6.87 9.57
CA ALA A 507 -10.94 -6.49 9.55
C ALA A 507 -11.82 -7.18 10.61
N GLY A 508 -11.21 -7.95 11.54
CA GLY A 508 -11.85 -8.32 12.81
C GLY A 508 -11.91 -7.15 13.80
N ILE A 509 -10.83 -6.38 13.93
CA ILE A 509 -10.76 -5.26 14.88
C ILE A 509 -11.75 -4.13 14.53
N THR A 510 -12.51 -3.66 15.53
CA THR A 510 -13.38 -2.50 15.40
C THR A 510 -12.57 -1.20 15.57
N ALA A 511 -12.08 -0.66 14.45
CA ALA A 511 -11.20 0.51 14.46
C ALA A 511 -11.94 1.86 14.38
N ASN A 512 -13.28 1.90 14.31
CA ASN A 512 -14.05 3.14 14.27
C ASN A 512 -14.29 3.74 15.66
N THR A 513 -13.22 3.93 16.43
CA THR A 513 -13.28 4.61 17.72
C THR A 513 -12.36 5.82 17.71
N PRO A 514 -12.61 6.86 18.52
CA PRO A 514 -11.76 8.05 18.56
C PRO A 514 -10.28 7.74 18.78
N PHE A 515 -9.98 6.74 19.61
CA PHE A 515 -8.61 6.27 19.83
C PHE A 515 -7.99 5.69 18.55
N TYR A 516 -8.60 4.68 17.94
CA TYR A 516 -8.03 4.03 16.76
C TYR A 516 -8.00 4.97 15.54
N ASN A 517 -9.07 5.74 15.32
CA ASN A 517 -9.11 6.74 14.25
C ASN A 517 -7.94 7.73 14.38
N THR A 518 -7.70 8.27 15.58
CA THR A 518 -6.61 9.22 15.82
C THR A 518 -5.23 8.55 15.74
N ALA A 519 -5.03 7.43 16.43
CA ALA A 519 -3.74 6.75 16.51
C ALA A 519 -3.30 6.21 15.14
N LEU A 520 -4.19 5.55 14.40
CA LEU A 520 -3.90 5.07 13.04
C LEU A 520 -3.66 6.25 12.10
N GLY A 521 -4.44 7.33 12.22
CA GLY A 521 -4.24 8.57 11.46
C GLY A 521 -2.82 9.13 11.62
N LEU A 522 -2.34 9.21 12.87
CA LEU A 522 -0.98 9.64 13.18
C LEU A 522 0.08 8.64 12.71
N ALA A 523 -0.16 7.33 12.89
CA ALA A 523 0.73 6.26 12.43
C ALA A 523 0.97 6.33 10.91
N MET A 524 -0.08 6.56 10.12
CA MET A 524 0.00 6.72 8.66
C MET A 524 0.84 7.94 8.25
N LEU A 525 0.63 9.09 8.91
CA LEU A 525 1.40 10.32 8.64
C LEU A 525 2.89 10.14 8.98
N VAL A 526 3.18 9.50 10.11
CA VAL A 526 4.54 9.15 10.53
C VAL A 526 5.19 8.21 9.51
N GLY A 527 4.50 7.12 9.15
CA GLY A 527 4.94 6.14 8.19
C GLY A 527 5.35 6.73 6.85
N ARG A 528 4.53 7.64 6.33
CA ARG A 528 4.74 8.24 5.01
C ARG A 528 5.84 9.30 5.03
N PHE A 529 5.67 10.34 5.84
CA PHE A 529 6.48 11.55 5.70
C PHE A 529 7.82 11.47 6.43
N LEU A 530 7.88 10.77 7.58
CA LEU A 530 9.15 10.58 8.28
C LEU A 530 10.05 9.53 7.62
N MET A 531 9.51 8.75 6.67
CA MET A 531 10.30 7.92 5.76
C MET A 531 10.77 8.70 4.51
N ILE A 532 9.89 9.47 3.87
CA ILE A 532 10.22 10.21 2.63
C ILE A 532 11.29 11.29 2.86
N ILE A 533 11.23 12.03 3.97
CA ILE A 533 12.14 13.16 4.21
C ILE A 533 13.62 12.71 4.26
N PRO A 534 14.01 11.68 5.06
CA PRO A 534 15.38 11.16 5.04
C PRO A 534 15.81 10.65 3.66
N LEU A 535 14.91 10.04 2.88
CA LEU A 535 15.24 9.51 1.55
C LEU A 535 15.48 10.62 0.52
N LEU A 536 14.71 11.71 0.56
CA LEU A 536 15.00 12.90 -0.25
C LEU A 536 16.33 13.56 0.17
N ALA A 537 16.66 13.54 1.46
CA ALA A 537 17.94 14.02 1.95
C ALA A 537 19.12 13.16 1.43
N ILE A 538 18.95 11.84 1.37
CA ILE A 538 19.89 10.92 0.72
C ILE A 538 20.02 11.25 -0.77
N ALA A 539 18.91 11.44 -1.48
CA ALA A 539 18.91 11.79 -2.90
C ALA A 539 19.72 13.07 -3.16
N GLY A 540 19.49 14.13 -2.38
CA GLY A 540 20.22 15.38 -2.47
C GLY A 540 21.70 15.25 -2.11
N SER A 541 22.04 14.43 -1.12
CA SER A 541 23.44 14.15 -0.77
C SER A 541 24.17 13.43 -1.90
N LEU A 542 23.56 12.36 -2.42
CA LEU A 542 24.13 11.56 -3.50
C LEU A 542 24.27 12.36 -4.80
N ALA A 543 23.31 13.23 -5.14
CA ALA A 543 23.36 14.05 -6.36
C ALA A 543 24.66 14.87 -6.47
N ARG A 544 25.15 15.39 -5.34
CA ARG A 544 26.36 16.20 -5.25
C ARG A 544 27.66 15.39 -5.29
N LYS A 545 27.62 14.07 -5.09
CA LYS A 545 28.84 13.25 -5.02
C LYS A 545 29.45 13.04 -6.41
N LYS A 546 30.78 12.97 -6.43
CA LYS A 546 31.56 12.55 -7.60
C LYS A 546 31.35 11.07 -7.86
N PHE A 547 31.29 10.72 -9.14
CA PHE A 547 31.31 9.34 -9.60
C PHE A 547 32.74 8.78 -9.58
N ASN A 548 32.93 7.63 -8.95
CA ASN A 548 34.17 6.86 -8.99
C ASN A 548 34.01 5.67 -9.93
N PRO A 549 34.94 5.46 -10.88
CA PRO A 549 34.94 4.26 -11.71
C PRO A 549 35.12 2.98 -10.87
N PRO A 550 34.49 1.86 -11.28
CA PRO A 550 34.70 0.57 -10.60
C PRO A 550 36.18 0.17 -10.55
N SER A 551 36.59 -0.36 -9.42
CA SER A 551 37.94 -0.90 -9.17
C SER A 551 37.87 -2.39 -8.81
N SER A 552 39.01 -3.06 -8.65
CA SER A 552 39.05 -4.44 -8.17
C SER A 552 38.48 -4.62 -6.75
N GLY A 553 38.38 -3.54 -5.96
CA GLY A 553 37.77 -3.54 -4.64
C GLY A 553 36.28 -3.16 -4.62
N THR A 554 35.69 -2.86 -5.77
CA THR A 554 34.27 -2.48 -5.86
C THR A 554 33.40 -3.73 -5.83
N PHE A 555 32.47 -3.79 -4.88
CA PHE A 555 31.53 -4.90 -4.76
C PHE A 555 30.48 -4.84 -5.89
N PRO A 556 30.33 -5.88 -6.74
CA PRO A 556 29.38 -5.85 -7.85
C PRO A 556 27.91 -5.93 -7.40
N THR A 557 27.16 -4.84 -7.59
CA THR A 557 25.75 -4.72 -7.14
C THR A 557 24.71 -5.15 -8.17
N ASP A 558 25.12 -5.80 -9.26
CA ASP A 558 24.26 -6.34 -10.31
C ASP A 558 24.36 -7.86 -10.47
N THR A 559 24.82 -8.55 -9.42
CA THR A 559 25.07 -10.00 -9.41
C THR A 559 24.10 -10.74 -8.50
N GLY A 560 23.95 -12.05 -8.70
CA GLY A 560 23.16 -12.91 -7.81
C GLY A 560 23.65 -12.89 -6.36
N THR A 561 24.95 -12.66 -6.14
CA THR A 561 25.50 -12.48 -4.78
C THR A 561 24.93 -11.23 -4.11
N PHE A 562 24.86 -10.10 -4.82
CA PHE A 562 24.24 -8.89 -4.28
C PHE A 562 22.75 -9.10 -3.99
N VAL A 563 22.04 -9.79 -4.88
CA VAL A 563 20.63 -10.16 -4.66
C VAL A 563 20.48 -10.95 -3.35
N ALA A 564 21.32 -11.96 -3.12
CA ALA A 564 21.29 -12.75 -1.89
C ALA A 564 21.61 -11.91 -0.64
N VAL A 565 22.61 -11.02 -0.71
CA VAL A 565 22.94 -10.11 0.41
C VAL A 565 21.78 -9.17 0.70
N LEU A 566 21.16 -8.59 -0.34
CA LEU A 566 20.02 -7.68 -0.19
C LEU A 566 18.82 -8.37 0.46
N CYS A 567 18.44 -9.56 -0.04
CA CYS A 567 17.40 -10.37 0.60
C CYS A 567 17.74 -10.70 2.06
N GLY A 568 18.99 -11.10 2.33
CA GLY A 568 19.44 -11.42 3.68
C GLY A 568 19.34 -10.23 4.63
N VAL A 569 19.73 -9.03 4.20
CA VAL A 569 19.62 -7.81 5.02
C VAL A 569 18.17 -7.46 5.31
N ILE A 570 17.28 -7.53 4.31
CA ILE A 570 15.84 -7.28 4.49
C ILE A 570 15.25 -8.25 5.53
N VAL A 571 15.52 -9.55 5.37
CA VAL A 571 15.00 -10.59 6.28
C VAL A 571 15.57 -10.42 7.69
N ILE A 572 16.88 -10.18 7.84
CA ILE A 572 17.52 -10.06 9.16
C ILE A 572 17.00 -8.81 9.89
N VAL A 573 16.92 -7.66 9.22
CA VAL A 573 16.43 -6.43 9.84
C VAL A 573 14.98 -6.59 10.28
N GLY A 574 14.11 -7.14 9.43
CA GLY A 574 12.72 -7.40 9.77
C GLY A 574 12.58 -8.42 10.92
N ALA A 575 13.24 -9.57 10.80
CA ALA A 575 13.17 -10.64 11.81
C ALA A 575 13.64 -10.14 13.18
N LEU A 576 14.82 -9.53 13.27
CA LEU A 576 15.36 -9.08 14.56
C LEU A 576 14.53 -7.97 15.21
N THR A 577 13.82 -7.17 14.42
CA THR A 577 12.99 -6.07 14.93
C THR A 577 11.66 -6.58 15.49
N TYR A 578 11.01 -7.52 14.80
CA TYR A 578 9.62 -7.88 15.08
C TYR A 578 9.41 -9.30 15.62
N PHE A 579 10.46 -10.14 15.68
CA PHE A 579 10.35 -11.53 16.15
C PHE A 579 9.63 -11.67 17.50
N PRO A 580 9.88 -10.83 18.54
CA PRO A 580 9.16 -10.95 19.80
C PRO A 580 7.63 -10.77 19.65
N ALA A 581 7.19 -9.81 18.84
CA ALA A 581 5.77 -9.57 18.60
C ALA A 581 5.13 -10.71 17.78
N LEU A 582 5.84 -11.19 16.76
CA LEU A 582 5.41 -12.32 15.92
C LEU A 582 5.34 -13.64 16.71
N ALA A 583 6.26 -13.83 17.66
CA ALA A 583 6.27 -14.98 18.56
C ALA A 583 5.02 -15.02 19.45
N LEU A 584 4.58 -13.86 19.95
CA LEU A 584 3.41 -13.72 20.82
C LEU A 584 2.07 -13.69 20.08
N GLY A 585 2.08 -13.49 18.76
CA GLY A 585 0.89 -13.51 17.90
C GLY A 585 0.79 -14.79 17.06
N PRO A 586 1.03 -14.73 15.74
CA PRO A 586 0.72 -15.82 14.82
C PRO A 586 1.55 -17.10 15.04
N ILE A 587 2.78 -16.99 15.57
CA ILE A 587 3.63 -18.18 15.78
C ILE A 587 3.07 -19.04 16.93
N VAL A 588 2.77 -18.44 18.08
CA VAL A 588 2.17 -19.19 19.19
C VAL A 588 0.75 -19.64 18.86
N GLU A 589 -0.01 -18.84 18.10
CA GLU A 589 -1.32 -19.24 17.59
C GLU A 589 -1.23 -20.52 16.74
N HIS A 590 -0.26 -20.63 15.84
CA HIS A 590 -0.03 -21.84 15.05
C HIS A 590 0.24 -23.07 15.92
N LEU A 591 1.07 -22.93 16.95
CA LEU A 591 1.39 -24.02 17.87
C LEU A 591 0.15 -24.47 18.66
N LEU A 592 -0.68 -23.53 19.09
CA LEU A 592 -1.90 -23.81 19.85
C LEU A 592 -2.99 -24.44 18.97
N MET A 593 -3.13 -24.00 17.72
CA MET A 593 -4.03 -24.60 16.73
C MET A 593 -3.69 -26.08 16.50
N ASN A 594 -2.40 -26.39 16.32
CA ASN A 594 -1.94 -27.78 16.16
C ASN A 594 -2.10 -28.63 17.43
N ALA A 595 -2.14 -27.99 18.61
CA ALA A 595 -2.45 -28.62 19.88
C ALA A 595 -3.97 -28.68 20.17
N ALA A 596 -4.82 -28.35 19.18
CA ALA A 596 -6.28 -28.32 19.27
C ALA A 596 -6.82 -27.42 20.40
N LYS A 597 -6.14 -26.31 20.70
CA LYS A 597 -6.59 -25.30 21.67
C LYS A 597 -7.33 -24.16 20.96
N THR A 598 -8.50 -23.83 21.48
CA THR A 598 -9.34 -22.67 21.07
C THR A 598 -9.36 -21.62 22.17
N PHE A 599 -9.78 -20.39 21.84
CA PHE A 599 -9.84 -19.25 22.76
C PHE A 599 -11.20 -18.57 22.72
#